data_AF-A0A7Y3ADV9-F1
#
_entry.id   AF-A0A7Y3ADV9-F1
#
_cell.length_a   1.000
_cell.length_b   1.000
_cell.length_c   1.000
_cell.angle_alpha   90.00
_cell.angle_beta   90.00
_cell.angle_gamma   90.00
#
_symmetry.space_group_name_H-M   'P 1'
#
loop_
_entity.id
_entity.type
_entity.pdbx_description
1 polymer ?
#
loop_
_entity_poly.entity_id
_entity_poly.type
_entity_poly.pdbx_seq_one_letter_code
_entity_poly.pdbx_strand_id
1 'polypeptide(L)'
;MQTTITSENIPIKLWLDDMEEGALQQARNLANLPFAFHHIAIMPDAHFGYGMPIGGILATRDEVIPNAVGVDIGCGMCAVKTSLEFLDRSELKQVMKSIRATIPLGFKHHKKPLPHAFMPEMNDALPAQRTIIYEREYEKARK
;
A
#
# COMPACT_ATOMS: atom_id res chain seq x y z
N MET A 1 -5.77 -20.92 3.79
CA MET A 1 -4.75 -21.28 2.80
C MET A 1 -5.34 -22.40 1.98
N GLN A 2 -5.58 -22.15 0.69
CA GLN A 2 -6.22 -23.12 -0.20
C GLN A 2 -5.19 -24.01 -0.89
N THR A 3 -4.07 -23.43 -1.34
CA THR A 3 -3.06 -24.13 -2.14
C THR A 3 -1.65 -23.71 -1.74
N THR A 4 -0.67 -24.60 -1.91
CA THR A 4 0.76 -24.27 -1.76
C THR A 4 1.54 -24.82 -2.94
N ILE A 5 2.31 -23.95 -3.58
CA ILE A 5 3.26 -24.31 -4.63
C ILE A 5 4.64 -24.44 -3.98
N THR A 6 5.36 -25.50 -4.31
CA THR A 6 6.66 -25.86 -3.71
C THR A 6 7.75 -26.11 -4.76
N SER A 7 7.52 -25.69 -6.01
CA SER A 7 8.47 -25.84 -7.12
C SER A 7 9.62 -24.82 -7.10
N GLU A 8 9.47 -23.71 -6.38
CA GLU A 8 10.43 -22.62 -6.29
C GLU A 8 11.33 -22.74 -5.04
N ASN A 9 12.38 -21.89 -4.93
CA ASN A 9 13.34 -21.94 -3.83
C ASN A 9 12.69 -21.78 -2.44
N ILE A 10 11.63 -20.99 -2.33
CA ILE A 10 10.75 -20.96 -1.16
C ILE A 10 9.29 -21.20 -1.58
N PRO A 11 8.45 -21.75 -0.69
CA PRO A 11 7.05 -22.01 -1.01
C PRO A 11 6.25 -20.74 -1.35
N ILE A 12 5.24 -20.89 -2.19
CA ILE A 12 4.22 -19.86 -2.47
C ILE A 12 2.88 -20.35 -1.89
N LYS A 13 2.30 -19.57 -0.99
CA LYS A 13 1.03 -19.88 -0.32
C LYS A 13 -0.10 -19.04 -0.91
N LEU A 14 -1.17 -19.71 -1.33
CA LEU A 14 -2.30 -19.11 -2.05
C LEU A 14 -3.57 -19.14 -1.17
N TRP A 15 -4.28 -17.99 -1.10
CA TRP A 15 -5.61 -17.84 -0.50
C TRP A 15 -6.67 -17.46 -1.54
N LEU A 16 -6.49 -17.91 -2.78
CA LEU A 16 -7.42 -17.77 -3.89
C LEU A 16 -7.48 -19.08 -4.67
N ASP A 17 -8.61 -19.27 -5.36
CA ASP A 17 -8.85 -20.47 -6.18
C ASP A 17 -8.10 -20.38 -7.51
N ASP A 18 -8.20 -19.24 -8.19
CA ASP A 18 -7.56 -18.98 -9.48
C ASP A 18 -6.72 -17.70 -9.43
N MET A 19 -5.53 -17.73 -10.02
CA MET A 19 -4.63 -16.59 -10.12
C MET A 19 -4.24 -16.36 -11.58
N GLU A 20 -4.21 -15.10 -12.00
CA GLU A 20 -3.71 -14.73 -13.33
C GLU A 20 -2.26 -15.19 -13.53
N GLU A 21 -1.94 -15.79 -14.69
CA GLU A 21 -0.61 -16.32 -15.01
C GLU A 21 0.51 -15.28 -14.84
N GLY A 22 0.28 -14.04 -15.25
CA GLY A 22 1.26 -12.97 -15.08
C GLY A 22 1.58 -12.70 -13.61
N ALA A 23 0.54 -12.70 -12.75
CA ALA A 23 0.69 -12.49 -11.32
C ALA A 23 1.37 -13.70 -10.66
N LEU A 24 1.03 -14.92 -11.08
CA LEU A 24 1.69 -16.13 -10.62
C LEU A 24 3.18 -16.14 -10.99
N GLN A 25 3.52 -15.71 -12.22
CA GLN A 25 4.91 -15.61 -12.63
C GLN A 25 5.69 -14.58 -11.79
N GLN A 26 5.07 -13.46 -11.41
CA GLN A 26 5.68 -12.52 -10.47
C GLN A 26 5.93 -13.18 -9.11
N ALA A 27 4.96 -13.92 -8.56
CA ALA A 27 5.14 -14.65 -7.31
C ALA A 27 6.28 -15.68 -7.40
N ARG A 28 6.39 -16.41 -8.52
CA ARG A 28 7.51 -17.33 -8.78
C ARG A 28 8.85 -16.63 -8.83
N ASN A 29 8.93 -15.47 -9.48
CA ASN A 29 10.18 -14.69 -9.52
C ASN A 29 10.60 -14.27 -8.11
N LEU A 30 9.65 -13.78 -7.30
CA LEU A 30 9.91 -13.39 -5.90
C LEU A 30 10.37 -14.57 -5.04
N ALA A 31 9.73 -15.73 -5.21
CA ALA A 31 10.06 -16.97 -4.50
C ALA A 31 11.47 -17.50 -4.82
N ASN A 32 12.12 -17.01 -5.88
CA ASN A 32 13.48 -17.40 -6.24
C ASN A 32 14.54 -16.35 -5.87
N LEU A 33 14.16 -15.22 -5.26
CA LEU A 33 15.12 -14.21 -4.81
C LEU A 33 15.98 -14.75 -3.64
N PRO A 34 17.30 -14.53 -3.64
CA PRO A 34 18.21 -15.12 -2.66
C PRO A 34 18.01 -14.62 -1.23
N PHE A 35 17.40 -13.45 -1.07
CA PHE A 35 17.09 -12.82 0.21
C PHE A 35 15.61 -12.95 0.60
N ALA A 36 14.77 -13.59 -0.22
CA ALA A 36 13.38 -13.85 0.13
C ALA A 36 13.32 -14.84 1.31
N PHE A 37 12.49 -14.53 2.29
CA PHE A 37 12.46 -15.26 3.55
C PHE A 37 11.19 -16.10 3.71
N HIS A 38 11.40 -17.40 3.99
CA HIS A 38 10.41 -18.38 4.44
C HIS A 38 9.30 -18.76 3.42
N HIS A 39 8.52 -17.82 2.88
CA HIS A 39 7.54 -18.06 1.80
C HIS A 39 7.06 -16.74 1.17
N ILE A 40 6.45 -16.84 -0.01
CA ILE A 40 5.59 -15.80 -0.59
C ILE A 40 4.15 -16.10 -0.18
N ALA A 41 3.39 -15.09 0.27
CA ALA A 41 1.96 -15.24 0.51
C ALA A 41 1.15 -14.40 -0.49
N ILE A 42 0.11 -14.97 -1.06
CA ILE A 42 -0.77 -14.34 -2.04
C ILE A 42 -2.18 -14.27 -1.47
N MET A 43 -2.69 -13.05 -1.34
CA MET A 43 -4.00 -12.74 -0.78
C MET A 43 -5.13 -13.01 -1.80
N PRO A 44 -6.39 -13.12 -1.33
CA PRO A 44 -7.53 -13.45 -2.19
C PRO A 44 -7.81 -12.45 -3.34
N ASP A 45 -7.36 -11.19 -3.18
CA ASP A 45 -7.54 -10.08 -4.11
C ASP A 45 -6.35 -9.87 -5.06
N ALA A 46 -5.43 -10.83 -5.08
CA ALA A 46 -4.19 -10.67 -5.81
C ALA A 46 -4.37 -10.64 -7.33
N HIS A 47 -3.59 -9.78 -7.99
CA HIS A 47 -3.59 -9.61 -9.44
C HIS A 47 -2.25 -9.05 -9.92
N PHE A 48 -2.09 -8.97 -11.26
CA PHE A 48 -0.85 -8.53 -11.87
C PHE A 48 -0.43 -7.14 -11.40
N GLY A 49 0.82 -7.03 -10.92
CA GLY A 49 1.41 -5.77 -10.48
C GLY A 49 2.66 -5.42 -11.27
N TYR A 50 3.63 -4.76 -10.63
CA TYR A 50 4.91 -4.37 -11.24
C TYR A 50 6.08 -5.06 -10.51
N GLY A 51 6.42 -6.26 -10.95
CA GLY A 51 7.47 -7.10 -10.36
C GLY A 51 7.01 -7.87 -9.10
N MET A 52 6.09 -7.29 -8.34
CA MET A 52 5.35 -7.94 -7.26
C MET A 52 3.85 -7.91 -7.58
N PRO A 53 3.11 -9.01 -7.35
CA PRO A 53 1.65 -8.99 -7.45
C PRO A 53 1.06 -8.01 -6.44
N ILE A 54 0.03 -7.26 -6.85
CA ILE A 54 -0.82 -6.58 -5.87
C ILE A 54 -1.49 -7.68 -5.02
N GLY A 55 -1.63 -7.46 -3.71
CA GLY A 55 -2.08 -8.50 -2.77
C GLY A 55 -1.02 -9.56 -2.44
N GLY A 56 0.25 -9.36 -2.84
CA GLY A 56 1.36 -10.21 -2.41
C GLY A 56 1.96 -9.80 -1.07
N ILE A 57 2.63 -10.73 -0.39
CA ILE A 57 3.47 -10.49 0.78
C ILE A 57 4.82 -11.15 0.53
N LEU A 58 5.90 -10.37 0.65
CA LEU A 58 7.28 -10.80 0.59
C LEU A 58 8.00 -10.31 1.85
N ALA A 59 8.53 -11.23 2.64
CA ALA A 59 9.50 -10.92 3.68
C ALA A 59 10.91 -11.09 3.11
N THR A 60 11.83 -10.19 3.43
CA THR A 60 13.22 -10.21 2.98
C THR A 60 14.18 -10.22 4.17
N ARG A 61 15.41 -10.69 3.95
CA ARG A 61 16.53 -10.52 4.89
C ARG A 61 17.44 -9.42 4.40
N ASP A 62 17.68 -8.41 5.24
CA ASP A 62 18.66 -7.33 5.05
C ASP A 62 18.50 -6.48 3.76
N GLU A 63 17.40 -6.66 3.03
CA GLU A 63 17.17 -6.05 1.71
C GLU A 63 15.80 -5.37 1.65
N VAL A 64 15.74 -4.23 0.96
CA VAL A 64 14.50 -3.48 0.72
C VAL A 64 14.27 -3.37 -0.78
N ILE A 65 13.07 -3.75 -1.23
CA ILE A 65 12.66 -3.62 -2.64
C ILE A 65 11.59 -2.52 -2.73
N PRO A 66 11.92 -1.28 -3.15
CA PRO A 66 10.93 -0.20 -3.22
C PRO A 66 9.69 -0.54 -4.06
N ASN A 67 9.88 -1.22 -5.21
CA ASN A 67 8.76 -1.61 -6.07
C ASN A 67 7.84 -2.68 -5.45
N ALA A 68 8.31 -3.43 -4.44
CA ALA A 68 7.48 -4.37 -3.68
C ALA A 68 6.53 -3.66 -2.70
N VAL A 69 6.85 -2.40 -2.31
CA VAL A 69 5.97 -1.55 -1.50
C VAL A 69 4.86 -0.95 -2.36
N GLY A 70 5.18 -0.58 -3.60
CA GLY A 70 4.28 0.07 -4.53
C GLY A 70 4.66 1.53 -4.79
N VAL A 71 4.09 2.11 -5.84
CA VAL A 71 4.38 3.50 -6.26
C VAL A 71 3.69 4.55 -5.39
N ASP A 72 2.54 4.20 -4.82
CA ASP A 72 1.76 5.05 -3.91
C ASP A 72 2.05 4.65 -2.45
N ILE A 73 3.23 5.03 -1.98
CA ILE A 73 3.72 4.67 -0.65
C ILE A 73 2.83 5.30 0.42
N GLY A 74 2.30 4.47 1.31
CA GLY A 74 1.39 4.91 2.36
C GLY A 74 -0.08 4.93 1.94
N CYS A 75 -0.40 4.46 0.72
CA CYS A 75 -1.77 4.14 0.36
C CYS A 75 -2.37 3.18 1.41
N GLY A 76 -3.55 3.52 1.89
CA GLY A 76 -4.19 2.83 2.99
C GLY A 76 -5.53 3.45 3.35
N MET A 77 -6.15 2.91 4.39
CA MET A 77 -7.47 3.32 4.83
C MET A 77 -7.42 3.88 6.25
N CYS A 78 -8.13 4.98 6.47
CA CYS A 78 -8.45 5.49 7.79
C CYS A 78 -9.95 5.36 8.02
N ALA A 79 -10.35 4.89 9.20
CA ALA A 79 -11.75 4.79 9.60
C ALA A 79 -11.95 5.61 10.89
N VAL A 80 -12.96 6.48 10.89
CA VAL A 80 -13.35 7.27 12.06
C VAL A 80 -14.75 6.87 12.47
N LYS A 81 -14.90 6.38 13.70
CA LYS A 81 -16.20 6.02 14.27
C LYS A 81 -16.98 7.29 14.60
N THR A 82 -18.24 7.33 14.22
CA THR A 82 -19.18 8.41 14.58
C THR A 82 -20.18 7.92 15.63
N SER A 83 -20.95 8.84 16.22
CA SER A 83 -22.08 8.51 17.08
C SER A 83 -23.37 8.24 16.31
N LEU A 84 -23.34 8.27 14.97
CA LEU A 84 -24.50 8.04 14.12
C LEU A 84 -24.70 6.54 13.92
N GLU A 85 -25.90 6.05 14.21
CA GLU A 85 -26.24 4.62 14.08
C GLU A 85 -26.95 4.31 12.76
N PHE A 86 -27.74 5.25 12.25
CA PHE A 86 -28.47 5.15 11.00
C PHE A 86 -28.50 6.50 10.30
N LEU A 87 -28.47 6.47 8.96
CA LEU A 87 -28.69 7.65 8.11
C LEU A 87 -29.64 7.24 6.99
N ASP A 88 -30.67 8.04 6.77
CA ASP A 88 -31.51 7.87 5.61
C ASP A 88 -30.80 8.38 4.33
N ARG A 89 -31.41 8.11 3.16
CA ARG A 89 -30.82 8.48 1.87
C ARG A 89 -30.66 10.00 1.71
N SER A 90 -31.54 10.80 2.31
CA SER A 90 -31.48 12.26 2.23
C SER A 90 -30.35 12.83 3.07
N GLU A 91 -30.16 12.31 4.28
CA GLU A 91 -29.09 12.69 5.20
C GLU A 91 -27.72 12.26 4.65
N LEU A 92 -27.61 11.03 4.13
CA LEU A 92 -26.38 10.55 3.48
C LEU A 92 -25.98 11.44 2.29
N LYS A 93 -26.96 11.90 1.50
CA LYS A 93 -26.68 12.84 0.40
C LYS A 93 -26.15 14.17 0.89
N GLN A 94 -26.65 14.68 2.02
CA GLN A 94 -26.15 15.91 2.63
C GLN A 94 -24.71 15.75 3.12
N VAL A 95 -24.41 14.66 3.84
CA VAL A 95 -23.04 14.34 4.30
C VAL A 95 -22.08 14.23 3.11
N MET A 96 -22.43 13.46 2.08
CA MET A 96 -21.58 13.30 0.89
C MET A 96 -21.42 14.61 0.11
N LYS A 97 -22.42 15.49 0.11
CA LYS A 97 -22.31 16.83 -0.50
C LYS A 97 -21.30 17.68 0.26
N SER A 98 -21.35 17.70 1.60
CA SER A 98 -20.40 18.42 2.43
C SER A 98 -18.98 17.89 2.24
N ILE A 99 -18.79 16.56 2.27
CA ILE A 99 -17.48 15.93 2.02
C ILE A 99 -16.89 16.37 0.68
N ARG A 100 -17.66 16.32 -0.41
CA ARG A 100 -17.16 16.71 -1.74
C ARG A 100 -16.88 18.20 -1.87
N ALA A 101 -17.57 19.05 -1.09
CA ALA A 101 -17.31 20.49 -1.08
C ALA A 101 -16.03 20.81 -0.28
N THR A 102 -15.71 20.02 0.74
CA THR A 102 -14.56 20.25 1.63
C THR A 102 -13.29 19.55 1.16
N ILE A 103 -13.40 18.32 0.65
CA ILE A 103 -12.25 17.48 0.26
C ILE A 103 -12.03 17.62 -1.26
N PRO A 104 -10.95 18.27 -1.71
CA PRO A 104 -10.63 18.38 -3.12
C PRO A 104 -10.31 17.00 -3.71
N LEU A 105 -10.87 16.69 -4.89
CA LEU A 105 -10.68 15.39 -5.55
C LEU A 105 -10.03 15.55 -6.93
N GLY A 106 -9.00 14.76 -7.19
CA GLY A 106 -8.29 14.74 -8.47
C GLY A 106 -7.35 15.93 -8.68
N PHE A 107 -6.72 15.97 -9.86
CA PHE A 107 -5.57 16.83 -10.13
C PHE A 107 -5.88 18.32 -10.37
N LYS A 108 -7.15 18.73 -10.34
CA LYS A 108 -7.56 20.09 -10.76
C LYS A 108 -7.54 21.13 -9.65
N HIS A 109 -7.47 20.72 -8.38
CA HIS A 109 -7.64 21.61 -7.23
C HIS A 109 -6.34 22.26 -6.76
N HIS A 110 -5.20 21.55 -6.85
CA HIS A 110 -3.90 22.05 -6.43
C HIS A 110 -3.01 22.27 -7.66
N LYS A 111 -2.95 23.52 -8.14
CA LYS A 111 -2.04 23.93 -9.23
C LYS A 111 -0.65 24.33 -8.75
N LYS A 112 -0.50 24.47 -7.42
CA LYS A 112 0.74 24.84 -6.74
C LYS A 112 0.93 23.90 -5.55
N PRO A 113 2.17 23.63 -5.14
CA PRO A 113 2.45 22.90 -3.90
C PRO A 113 1.75 23.53 -2.69
N LEU A 114 1.31 22.71 -1.75
CA LEU A 114 0.73 23.17 -0.49
C LEU A 114 1.84 23.72 0.44
N PRO A 115 1.52 24.67 1.33
CA PRO A 115 2.47 25.18 2.32
C PRO A 115 3.09 24.07 3.19
N HIS A 116 4.38 24.18 3.49
CA HIS A 116 5.09 23.24 4.37
C HIS A 116 4.51 23.12 5.77
N ALA A 117 3.76 24.12 6.24
CA ALA A 117 3.08 24.08 7.54
C ALA A 117 2.06 22.93 7.66
N PHE A 118 1.67 22.31 6.55
CA PHE A 118 0.82 21.11 6.54
C PHE A 118 1.60 19.79 6.50
N MET A 119 2.94 19.83 6.37
CA MET A 119 3.77 18.64 6.50
C MET A 119 3.89 18.26 7.99
N PRO A 120 3.97 16.96 8.31
CA PRO A 120 4.24 16.53 9.69
C PRO A 120 5.62 17.01 10.15
N GLU A 121 5.76 17.30 11.45
CA GLU A 121 7.05 17.68 12.03
C GLU A 121 7.93 16.44 12.17
N MET A 122 9.21 16.57 11.86
CA MET A 122 10.15 15.44 11.93
C MET A 122 10.33 14.89 13.35
N ASN A 123 9.96 15.67 14.36
CA ASN A 123 9.95 15.28 15.78
C ASN A 123 8.78 14.37 16.15
N ASP A 124 7.74 14.28 15.31
CA ASP A 124 6.60 13.39 15.51
C ASP A 124 6.87 11.98 14.95
N ALA A 125 7.90 11.82 14.12
CA ALA A 125 8.33 10.53 13.60
C ALA A 125 9.04 9.71 14.68
N LEU A 126 8.67 8.43 14.81
CA LEU A 126 9.39 7.50 15.68
C LEU A 126 10.87 7.42 15.25
N PRO A 127 11.84 7.21 16.16
CA PRO A 127 13.25 7.07 15.80
C PRO A 127 13.50 5.99 14.73
N ALA A 128 12.72 4.91 14.75
CA ALA A 128 12.76 3.84 13.73
C ALA A 128 12.28 4.27 12.33
N GLN A 129 11.55 5.39 12.22
CA GLN A 129 11.06 5.96 10.96
C GLN A 129 12.07 6.94 10.35
N ARG A 130 13.05 7.44 11.13
CA ARG A 130 14.14 8.31 10.64
C ARG A 130 15.23 7.52 9.94
N THR A 131 14.85 6.83 8.88
CA THR A 131 15.80 6.18 7.98
C THR A 131 16.41 7.22 7.04
N ILE A 132 17.60 6.94 6.50
CA ILE A 132 18.24 7.80 5.47
C ILE A 132 17.29 8.07 4.30
N ILE A 133 16.45 7.08 3.94
CA ILE A 133 15.45 7.22 2.88
C ILE A 133 14.36 8.19 3.31
N TYR A 134 13.78 8.01 4.50
CA TYR A 134 12.73 8.89 5.00
C TYR A 134 13.19 10.35 5.10
N GLU A 135 14.35 10.60 5.70
CA GLU A 135 14.89 11.96 5.84
C GLU A 135 15.16 12.61 4.48
N ARG A 136 15.74 11.85 3.54
CA ARG A 136 16.00 12.35 2.18
C ARG A 136 14.71 12.71 1.45
N GLU A 137 13.69 11.86 1.51
CA GLU A 137 12.41 12.13 0.84
C GLU A 137 11.63 13.24 1.55
N TYR A 138 11.71 13.33 2.89
CA TYR A 138 11.14 14.45 3.65
C TYR A 138 11.76 15.79 3.23
N GLU A 139 13.09 15.87 3.14
CA GLU A 139 13.79 17.07 2.70
C GLU A 139 13.56 17.41 1.23
N LYS A 140 13.35 16.42 0.36
CA LYS A 140 12.93 16.67 -1.03
C LYS A 140 11.53 17.25 -1.11
N ALA A 141 10.59 16.71 -0.33
CA ALA A 141 9.21 17.22 -0.28
C ALA A 141 9.13 18.65 0.28
N ARG A 142 10.17 19.11 0.99
CA ARG A 142 10.32 20.49 1.46
C ARG A 142 10.87 21.48 0.43
N LYS A 143 11.36 21.03 -0.73
CA LYS A 143 11.94 21.89 -1.79
C LYS A 143 10.95 22.10 -2.93
#